data_AF-H0T2Q5-F1
#
_entry.id   AF-H0T2Q5-F1
#
_cell.length_a   1.000
_cell.length_b   1.000
_cell.length_c   1.000
_cell.angle_alpha   90.00
_cell.angle_beta   90.00
_cell.angle_gamma   90.00
#
_symmetry.space_group_name_H-M   'P 1'
#
loop_
_entity.id
_entity.type
_entity.pdbx_description
1 polymer ?
#
loop_
_entity_poly.entity_id
_entity_poly.type
_entity_poly.pdbx_seq_one_letter_code
_entity_poly.pdbx_strand_id
1 'polypeptide(L)'
;MTPSSDDPLGFAPDETAPLAYMARTRDYYLAIGYETPYRWAHYTSAPFQKLRKPLAQSRVTIVTTAAPFDPAKGDQGPGAPYNGGAKFYTVYDGETSQPHDLRISHIAYDRAHTSATDPNTWFPLPQLLRLAREGRIGAVGPRFFGAPTNRSQRVTIEQDAPEMLARCRADEIDAVVLVPNCPVCHQTVSLVARHLEANGIATVVMGCAKDIVEHAAAPRFLFSDFPLGNSAGKPHDPASQAFTLELALRVLESSPAGRTTVQSPLQWSDDHGWKRDYSNPALLAPEELARRRAEFDAQKAIARGLRENQA
;
A
#
# COMPACT_ATOMS: atom_id res chain seq x y z
N MET A 1 -1.33 18.47 -25.73
CA MET A 1 -0.45 19.65 -25.80
C MET A 1 0.91 19.20 -25.32
N THR A 2 1.90 19.21 -26.20
CA THR A 2 3.31 19.05 -25.82
C THR A 2 3.66 20.17 -24.83
N PRO A 3 4.21 19.87 -23.64
CA PRO A 3 4.72 20.93 -22.78
C PRO A 3 5.86 21.62 -23.54
N SER A 4 5.78 22.94 -23.71
CA SER A 4 6.90 23.71 -24.24
C SER A 4 8.01 23.68 -23.20
N SER A 5 8.99 22.80 -23.40
CA SER A 5 10.21 22.80 -22.60
C SER A 5 11.08 23.98 -23.02
N ASP A 6 10.77 25.16 -22.48
CA ASP A 6 11.65 26.35 -22.57
C ASP A 6 12.87 26.23 -21.63
N ASP A 7 13.10 25.05 -21.03
CA ASP A 7 14.32 24.77 -20.28
C ASP A 7 15.45 24.34 -21.24
N PRO A 8 16.48 25.18 -21.45
CA PRO A 8 17.57 24.89 -22.37
C PRO A 8 18.47 23.72 -21.91
N LEU A 9 18.36 23.29 -20.65
CA LEU A 9 19.15 22.20 -20.06
C LEU A 9 18.38 20.88 -19.99
N GLY A 10 17.08 20.88 -20.36
CA GLY A 10 16.25 19.68 -20.39
C GLY A 10 15.91 19.13 -19.01
N PHE A 11 15.77 19.99 -18.00
CA PHE A 11 15.29 19.53 -16.69
C PHE A 11 13.84 19.05 -16.76
N ALA A 12 13.53 18.07 -15.92
CA ALA A 12 12.17 17.59 -15.80
C ALA A 12 11.27 18.66 -15.14
N PRO A 13 10.02 18.84 -15.59
CA PRO A 13 9.07 19.73 -14.93
C PRO A 13 8.84 19.37 -13.45
N ASP A 14 8.55 20.37 -12.62
CA ASP A 14 8.31 20.16 -11.17
C ASP A 14 7.16 19.16 -10.89
N GLU A 15 6.15 19.10 -11.75
CA GLU A 15 5.03 18.15 -11.67
C GLU A 15 5.45 16.67 -11.79
N THR A 16 6.65 16.41 -12.31
CA THR A 16 7.23 15.07 -12.36
C THR A 16 7.71 14.61 -10.98
N ALA A 17 7.93 15.51 -10.02
CA ALA A 17 8.33 15.15 -8.66
C ALA A 17 7.25 14.31 -7.96
N PRO A 18 7.62 13.33 -7.09
CA PRO A 18 6.66 12.56 -6.32
C PRO A 18 5.77 13.43 -5.43
N LEU A 19 4.49 13.06 -5.32
CA LEU A 19 3.55 13.76 -4.45
C LEU A 19 3.95 13.63 -2.96
N ALA A 20 4.04 14.76 -2.27
CA ALA A 20 4.23 14.82 -0.82
C ALA A 20 2.91 14.48 -0.07
N TYR A 21 2.56 13.20 0.02
CA TYR A 21 1.30 12.73 0.61
C TYR A 21 1.10 13.20 2.05
N MET A 22 2.14 13.26 2.88
CA MET A 22 2.02 13.72 4.27
C MET A 22 1.56 15.18 4.35
N ALA A 23 2.16 16.06 3.54
CA ALA A 23 1.75 17.46 3.45
C ALA A 23 0.35 17.59 2.83
N ARG A 24 0.12 16.95 1.66
CA ARG A 24 -1.16 17.01 0.95
C ARG A 24 -2.33 16.55 1.81
N THR A 25 -2.18 15.43 2.51
CA THR A 25 -3.24 14.91 3.38
C THR A 25 -3.45 15.78 4.61
N ARG A 26 -2.39 16.31 5.24
CA ARG A 26 -2.52 17.28 6.34
C ARG A 26 -3.34 18.50 5.89
N ASP A 27 -2.96 19.11 4.78
CA ASP A 27 -3.58 20.35 4.30
C ASP A 27 -5.06 20.08 3.92
N TYR A 28 -5.35 18.93 3.32
CA TYR A 28 -6.72 18.48 3.04
C TYR A 28 -7.57 18.32 4.30
N TYR A 29 -7.08 17.59 5.32
CA TYR A 29 -7.84 17.35 6.55
C TYR A 29 -8.07 18.63 7.35
N LEU A 30 -7.10 19.56 7.35
CA LEU A 30 -7.27 20.90 7.91
C LEU A 30 -8.38 21.67 7.18
N ALA A 31 -8.40 21.63 5.84
CA ALA A 31 -9.39 22.34 5.03
C ALA A 31 -10.83 21.83 5.23
N ILE A 32 -11.02 20.53 5.51
CA ILE A 32 -12.34 19.97 5.88
C ILE A 32 -12.64 20.06 7.39
N GLY A 33 -11.82 20.79 8.15
CA GLY A 33 -12.09 21.19 9.53
C GLY A 33 -11.61 20.23 10.63
N TYR A 34 -10.66 19.33 10.35
CA TYR A 34 -9.98 18.57 11.42
C TYR A 34 -8.78 19.36 11.92
N GLU A 35 -8.80 19.73 13.19
CA GLU A 35 -7.79 20.63 13.79
C GLU A 35 -6.47 19.91 14.14
N THR A 36 -6.52 18.59 14.37
CA THR A 36 -5.36 17.81 14.80
C THR A 36 -4.78 17.04 13.62
N PRO A 37 -3.60 17.41 13.10
CA PRO A 37 -2.92 16.66 12.06
C PRO A 37 -2.62 15.22 12.49
N TYR A 38 -2.67 14.30 11.53
CA TYR A 38 -2.22 12.93 11.79
C TYR A 38 -0.71 12.91 12.04
N ARG A 39 -0.30 12.40 13.20
CA ARG A 39 1.12 12.19 13.51
C ARG A 39 1.60 10.89 12.88
N TRP A 40 2.38 11.00 11.82
CA TRP A 40 3.01 9.85 11.16
C TRP A 40 4.08 9.20 12.05
N ALA A 41 4.23 7.89 11.94
CA ALA A 41 5.30 7.15 12.60
C ALA A 41 6.63 7.54 11.93
N HIS A 42 7.59 7.95 12.75
CA HIS A 42 8.90 8.40 12.29
C HIS A 42 10.00 7.57 12.93
N TYR A 43 10.91 7.05 12.12
CA TYR A 43 12.10 6.34 12.58
C TYR A 43 13.32 6.79 11.79
N THR A 44 14.47 6.89 12.47
CA THR A 44 15.74 7.30 11.84
C THR A 44 16.59 6.11 11.39
N SER A 45 16.26 4.89 11.81
CA SER A 45 16.93 3.64 11.44
C SER A 45 15.91 2.54 11.16
N ALA A 46 16.30 1.53 10.37
CA ALA A 46 15.48 0.36 10.08
C ALA A 46 16.20 -0.93 10.48
N PRO A 47 15.48 -1.91 11.08
CA PRO A 47 16.00 -3.27 11.16
C PRO A 47 16.22 -3.80 9.75
N PHE A 48 17.22 -4.66 9.58
CA PHE A 48 17.58 -5.17 8.27
C PHE A 48 18.03 -6.63 8.35
N GLN A 49 17.18 -7.50 7.82
CA GLN A 49 17.43 -8.92 7.64
C GLN A 49 17.76 -9.19 6.18
N LYS A 50 18.96 -9.71 5.92
CA LYS A 50 19.31 -10.26 4.60
C LYS A 50 18.59 -11.59 4.37
N LEU A 51 18.32 -11.93 3.10
CA LEU A 51 17.84 -13.28 2.78
C LEU A 51 18.85 -14.33 3.28
N ARG A 52 18.35 -15.38 3.93
CA ARG A 52 19.19 -16.46 4.49
C ARG A 52 19.62 -17.49 3.45
N LYS A 53 18.89 -17.56 2.34
CA LYS A 53 19.13 -18.45 1.21
C LYS A 53 18.76 -17.71 -0.09
N PRO A 54 19.22 -18.19 -1.25
CA PRO A 54 18.84 -17.62 -2.54
C PRO A 54 17.32 -17.53 -2.68
N LEU A 55 16.82 -16.52 -3.41
CA LEU A 55 15.38 -16.32 -3.55
C LEU A 55 14.68 -17.52 -4.22
N ALA A 56 15.35 -18.15 -5.19
CA ALA A 56 14.92 -19.39 -5.85
C ALA A 56 14.75 -20.59 -4.90
N GLN A 57 15.20 -20.49 -3.64
CA GLN A 57 14.99 -21.49 -2.58
C GLN A 57 14.09 -20.96 -1.45
N SER A 58 13.68 -19.70 -1.52
CA SER A 58 12.89 -19.02 -0.49
C SER A 58 11.40 -19.18 -0.70
N ARG A 59 10.67 -19.32 0.41
CA ARG A 59 9.21 -19.24 0.47
C ARG A 59 8.80 -17.78 0.67
N VAL A 60 8.03 -17.25 -0.27
CA VAL A 60 7.60 -15.84 -0.29
C VAL A 60 6.08 -15.76 -0.14
N THR A 61 5.59 -14.85 0.70
CA THR A 61 4.15 -14.56 0.77
C THR A 61 3.83 -13.07 0.56
N ILE A 62 2.54 -12.77 0.45
CA ILE A 62 2.00 -11.41 0.29
C ILE A 62 1.30 -11.00 1.58
N VAL A 63 1.57 -9.77 2.02
CA VAL A 63 0.71 -9.03 2.95
C VAL A 63 0.03 -7.92 2.17
N THR A 64 -1.31 -7.94 2.09
CA THR A 64 -2.10 -6.88 1.45
C THR A 64 -2.88 -6.08 2.50
N THR A 65 -3.25 -4.85 2.18
CA THR A 65 -4.23 -4.08 2.97
C THR A 65 -5.60 -4.04 2.30
N ALA A 66 -5.87 -4.89 1.30
CA ALA A 66 -7.21 -5.08 0.76
C ALA A 66 -8.10 -5.88 1.74
N ALA A 67 -9.42 -5.78 1.60
CA ALA A 67 -10.38 -6.50 2.42
C ALA A 67 -11.06 -7.60 1.59
N PRO A 68 -11.40 -8.77 2.16
CA PRO A 68 -12.28 -9.74 1.50
C PRO A 68 -13.63 -9.11 1.17
N PHE A 69 -14.13 -9.36 -0.04
CA PHE A 69 -15.47 -8.94 -0.43
C PHE A 69 -16.53 -9.61 0.45
N ASP A 70 -17.48 -8.82 0.94
CA ASP A 70 -18.61 -9.30 1.73
C ASP A 70 -19.92 -8.72 1.17
N PRO A 71 -20.79 -9.49 0.51
CA PRO A 71 -22.01 -8.97 -0.09
C PRO A 71 -22.97 -8.34 0.93
N ALA A 72 -22.85 -8.67 2.22
CA ALA A 72 -23.66 -8.06 3.27
C ALA A 72 -23.22 -6.64 3.64
N LYS A 73 -22.03 -6.20 3.19
CA LYS A 73 -21.44 -4.89 3.52
C LYS A 73 -21.65 -3.83 2.44
N GLY A 74 -22.58 -4.06 1.52
CA GLY A 74 -22.93 -3.12 0.45
C GLY A 74 -21.88 -3.06 -0.66
N ASP A 75 -21.97 -2.02 -1.48
CA ASP A 75 -21.12 -1.88 -2.66
C ASP A 75 -19.63 -1.70 -2.30
N GLN A 76 -18.79 -2.50 -2.96
CA GLN A 76 -17.35 -2.56 -2.81
C GLN A 76 -16.64 -2.71 -4.17
N GLY A 77 -17.40 -2.65 -5.27
CA GLY A 77 -16.91 -2.86 -6.63
C GLY A 77 -16.25 -1.63 -7.26
N PRO A 78 -15.97 -1.69 -8.57
CA PRO A 78 -15.47 -0.55 -9.33
C PRO A 78 -16.36 0.68 -9.18
N GLY A 79 -15.77 1.83 -8.87
CA GLY A 79 -16.51 3.09 -8.66
C GLY A 79 -17.26 3.19 -7.32
N ALA A 80 -17.21 2.17 -6.46
CA ALA A 80 -17.89 2.21 -5.17
C ALA A 80 -17.41 3.38 -4.28
N PRO A 81 -18.31 4.02 -3.52
CA PRO A 81 -17.94 5.05 -2.56
C PRO A 81 -17.02 4.50 -1.46
N TYR A 82 -16.45 5.40 -0.65
CA TYR A 82 -15.74 4.96 0.56
C TYR A 82 -16.70 4.19 1.47
N ASN A 83 -16.33 2.95 1.80
CA ASN A 83 -17.16 2.04 2.56
C ASN A 83 -16.45 1.62 3.86
N GLY A 84 -16.60 2.42 4.91
CA GLY A 84 -16.10 2.10 6.24
C GLY A 84 -16.69 0.81 6.84
N GLY A 85 -17.82 0.34 6.30
CA GLY A 85 -18.47 -0.92 6.67
C GLY A 85 -17.65 -2.15 6.30
N ALA A 86 -16.97 -2.11 5.15
CA ALA A 86 -16.12 -3.17 4.61
C ALA A 86 -14.76 -3.33 5.33
N LYS A 87 -14.51 -2.56 6.40
CA LYS A 87 -13.28 -2.69 7.18
C LYS A 87 -13.18 -4.01 7.93
N PHE A 88 -11.95 -4.40 8.18
CA PHE A 88 -11.56 -5.51 9.04
C PHE A 88 -10.58 -5.01 10.11
N TYR A 89 -10.65 -5.60 11.31
CA TYR A 89 -9.96 -5.09 12.50
C TYR A 89 -8.92 -6.03 13.09
N THR A 90 -8.86 -7.26 12.57
CA THR A 90 -7.89 -8.29 12.93
C THR A 90 -7.12 -8.74 11.69
N VAL A 91 -5.92 -9.28 11.87
CA VAL A 91 -5.19 -9.93 10.78
C VAL A 91 -6.02 -11.11 10.27
N TYR A 92 -6.24 -11.17 8.97
CA TYR A 92 -6.85 -12.33 8.32
C TYR A 92 -5.83 -13.06 7.45
N ASP A 93 -6.13 -14.31 7.11
CA ASP A 93 -5.37 -15.13 6.17
C ASP A 93 -6.28 -15.73 5.09
N GLY A 94 -5.70 -16.09 3.96
CA GLY A 94 -6.39 -16.83 2.90
C GLY A 94 -5.42 -17.76 2.16
N GLU A 95 -5.90 -18.93 1.73
CA GLU A 95 -5.10 -19.94 1.05
C GLU A 95 -4.65 -19.46 -0.34
N THR A 96 -3.36 -19.51 -0.65
CA THR A 96 -2.85 -19.06 -1.96
C THR A 96 -3.19 -19.99 -3.12
N SER A 97 -3.71 -21.19 -2.82
CA SER A 97 -4.20 -22.17 -3.80
C SER A 97 -5.58 -21.83 -4.35
N GLN A 98 -6.30 -20.89 -3.72
CA GLN A 98 -7.67 -20.55 -4.07
C GLN A 98 -7.76 -19.13 -4.66
N PRO A 99 -8.78 -18.85 -5.50
CA PRO A 99 -9.10 -17.48 -5.90
C PRO A 99 -9.68 -16.70 -4.72
N HIS A 100 -9.33 -15.42 -4.61
CA HIS A 100 -9.84 -14.52 -3.57
C HIS A 100 -10.39 -13.24 -4.19
N ASP A 101 -11.60 -12.86 -3.78
CA ASP A 101 -12.18 -11.58 -4.13
C ASP A 101 -11.80 -10.54 -3.06
N LEU A 102 -10.78 -9.73 -3.35
CA LEU A 102 -10.29 -8.68 -2.45
C LEU A 102 -10.56 -7.27 -3.02
N ARG A 103 -11.07 -6.38 -2.17
CA ARG A 103 -11.51 -5.02 -2.53
C ARG A 103 -10.82 -3.94 -1.69
N ILE A 104 -10.76 -2.74 -2.26
CA ILE A 104 -10.11 -1.56 -1.64
C ILE A 104 -11.09 -0.42 -1.31
N SER A 105 -12.40 -0.65 -1.42
CA SER A 105 -13.43 0.36 -1.12
C SER A 105 -13.40 0.86 0.33
N HIS A 106 -12.88 0.05 1.26
CA HIS A 106 -12.81 0.38 2.70
C HIS A 106 -11.75 1.42 3.10
N ILE A 107 -10.92 1.85 2.13
CA ILE A 107 -9.76 2.73 2.36
C ILE A 107 -9.77 3.93 1.41
N ALA A 108 -8.95 4.93 1.77
CA ALA A 108 -8.83 6.19 1.05
C ALA A 108 -7.76 6.12 -0.06
N TYR A 109 -7.96 5.24 -1.04
CA TYR A 109 -7.19 5.21 -2.29
C TYR A 109 -7.61 6.35 -3.24
N ASP A 110 -6.87 6.59 -4.32
CA ASP A 110 -7.19 7.61 -5.31
C ASP A 110 -8.32 7.13 -6.24
N ARG A 111 -9.57 7.44 -5.87
CA ARG A 111 -10.77 7.10 -6.64
C ARG A 111 -10.92 7.86 -7.95
N ALA A 112 -10.24 8.99 -8.10
CA ALA A 112 -10.33 9.77 -9.35
C ALA A 112 -9.50 9.11 -10.46
N HIS A 113 -8.38 8.47 -10.09
CA HIS A 113 -7.44 7.90 -11.06
C HIS A 113 -7.27 6.38 -10.97
N THR A 114 -7.98 5.72 -10.05
CA THR A 114 -7.99 4.26 -9.93
C THR A 114 -9.40 3.73 -10.12
N SER A 115 -9.60 2.89 -11.13
CA SER A 115 -10.91 2.31 -11.46
C SER A 115 -11.35 1.19 -10.50
N ALA A 116 -10.41 0.61 -9.75
CA ALA A 116 -10.62 -0.56 -8.91
C ALA A 116 -11.23 -1.78 -9.66
N THR A 117 -10.91 -1.92 -10.95
CA THR A 117 -11.36 -3.03 -11.80
C THR A 117 -10.38 -4.20 -11.88
N ASP A 118 -9.13 -4.03 -11.44
CA ASP A 118 -8.08 -5.05 -11.55
C ASP A 118 -7.40 -5.31 -10.20
N PRO A 119 -7.74 -6.42 -9.51
CA PRO A 119 -7.16 -6.74 -8.21
C PRO A 119 -5.67 -7.05 -8.24
N ASN A 120 -5.08 -7.32 -9.40
CA ASN A 120 -3.64 -7.57 -9.50
C ASN A 120 -2.80 -6.34 -9.14
N THR A 121 -3.40 -5.15 -9.12
CA THR A 121 -2.73 -3.90 -8.74
C THR A 121 -2.61 -3.69 -7.22
N TRP A 122 -3.36 -4.44 -6.39
CA TRP A 122 -3.28 -4.43 -4.92
C TRP A 122 -3.10 -5.82 -4.29
N PHE A 123 -3.18 -6.88 -5.10
CA PHE A 123 -3.01 -8.26 -4.70
C PHE A 123 -2.36 -9.07 -5.83
N PRO A 124 -1.03 -8.95 -6.03
CA PRO A 124 -0.30 -9.53 -7.16
C PRO A 124 -0.04 -11.05 -7.01
N LEU A 125 -0.96 -11.80 -6.38
CA LEU A 125 -0.82 -13.23 -6.17
C LEU A 125 -0.60 -14.00 -7.49
N PRO A 126 -1.33 -13.72 -8.60
CA PRO A 126 -1.08 -14.41 -9.86
C PRO A 126 0.36 -14.24 -10.38
N GLN A 127 0.95 -13.06 -10.20
CA GLN A 127 2.34 -12.80 -10.59
C GLN A 127 3.32 -13.54 -9.68
N LEU A 128 3.06 -13.62 -8.36
CA LEU A 128 3.92 -14.35 -7.44
C LEU A 128 3.88 -15.87 -7.72
N LEU A 129 2.68 -16.42 -7.99
CA LEU A 129 2.51 -17.81 -8.42
C LEU A 129 3.22 -18.10 -9.74
N ARG A 130 3.19 -17.16 -10.70
CA ARG A 130 3.94 -17.26 -11.95
C ARG A 130 5.44 -17.37 -11.68
N LEU A 131 6.00 -16.48 -10.85
CA LEU A 131 7.42 -16.47 -10.51
C LEU A 131 7.86 -17.74 -9.77
N ALA A 132 6.99 -18.36 -8.97
CA ALA A 132 7.26 -19.67 -8.40
C ALA A 132 7.33 -20.78 -9.47
N ARG A 133 6.38 -20.80 -10.42
CA ARG A 133 6.41 -21.76 -11.54
C ARG A 133 7.65 -21.60 -12.43
N GLU A 134 8.15 -20.38 -12.57
CA GLU A 134 9.37 -20.06 -13.33
C GLU A 134 10.67 -20.33 -12.52
N GLY A 135 10.56 -20.78 -11.26
CA GLY A 135 11.72 -21.04 -10.40
C GLY A 135 12.44 -19.78 -9.91
N ARG A 136 11.85 -18.60 -10.11
CA ARG A 136 12.40 -17.32 -9.63
C ARG A 136 12.38 -17.22 -8.11
N ILE A 137 11.34 -17.79 -7.50
CA ILE A 137 11.21 -18.02 -6.05
C ILE A 137 11.04 -19.53 -5.81
N GLY A 138 11.41 -20.02 -4.63
CA GLY A 138 11.31 -21.46 -4.33
C GLY A 138 9.87 -21.93 -4.16
N ALA A 139 9.05 -21.15 -3.45
CA ALA A 139 7.62 -21.43 -3.28
C ALA A 139 6.85 -20.18 -2.90
N VAL A 140 5.53 -20.18 -3.16
CA VAL A 140 4.61 -19.25 -2.50
C VAL A 140 4.25 -19.82 -1.12
N GLY A 141 4.12 -18.95 -0.12
CA GLY A 141 3.56 -19.34 1.19
C GLY A 141 2.18 -19.97 1.03
N PRO A 142 1.77 -20.95 1.86
CA PRO A 142 0.46 -21.59 1.74
C PRO A 142 -0.69 -20.60 1.95
N ARG A 143 -0.43 -19.50 2.66
CA ARG A 143 -1.38 -18.42 2.91
C ARG A 143 -0.78 -17.06 2.61
N PHE A 144 -1.61 -16.13 2.17
CA PHE A 144 -1.36 -14.70 2.21
C PHE A 144 -2.07 -14.09 3.42
N PHE A 145 -1.71 -12.86 3.77
CA PHE A 145 -2.26 -12.20 4.95
C PHE A 145 -2.82 -10.81 4.64
N GLY A 146 -3.85 -10.41 5.39
CA GLY A 146 -4.42 -9.08 5.37
C GLY A 146 -4.02 -8.28 6.61
N ALA A 147 -3.36 -7.14 6.40
CA ALA A 147 -3.00 -6.22 7.49
C ALA A 147 -4.09 -5.16 7.70
N PRO A 148 -4.73 -5.09 8.89
CA PRO A 148 -5.79 -4.13 9.15
C PRO A 148 -5.24 -2.70 9.28
N THR A 149 -5.97 -1.71 8.74
CA THR A 149 -5.50 -0.31 8.66
C THR A 149 -6.36 0.63 9.51
N ASN A 150 -6.14 0.57 10.82
CA ASN A 150 -7.02 1.20 11.82
C ASN A 150 -6.49 2.50 12.43
N ARG A 151 -5.49 3.12 11.81
CA ARG A 151 -4.85 4.39 12.23
C ARG A 151 -4.20 4.36 13.62
N SER A 152 -4.20 3.22 14.32
CA SER A 152 -3.58 3.01 15.62
C SER A 152 -2.20 2.36 15.45
N GLN A 153 -1.14 3.18 15.51
CA GLN A 153 0.25 2.70 15.45
C GLN A 153 0.52 1.68 16.56
N ARG A 154 -0.02 1.93 17.76
CA ARG A 154 0.12 1.05 18.91
C ARG A 154 -0.44 -0.34 18.65
N VAL A 155 -1.68 -0.45 18.15
CA VAL A 155 -2.30 -1.74 17.81
C VAL A 155 -1.49 -2.46 16.74
N THR A 156 -1.05 -1.74 15.70
CA THR A 156 -0.21 -2.35 14.66
C THR A 156 1.10 -2.90 15.21
N ILE A 157 1.77 -2.18 16.12
CA ILE A 157 3.06 -2.58 16.68
C ILE A 157 2.92 -3.70 17.73
N GLU A 158 1.92 -3.59 18.60
CA GLU A 158 1.75 -4.47 19.77
C GLU A 158 0.91 -5.71 19.49
N GLN A 159 0.09 -5.72 18.42
CA GLN A 159 -0.86 -6.80 18.13
C GLN A 159 -0.74 -7.31 16.69
N ASP A 160 -0.99 -6.45 15.69
CA ASP A 160 -1.10 -6.91 14.30
C ASP A 160 0.23 -7.47 13.77
N ALA A 161 1.35 -6.80 14.04
CA ALA A 161 2.66 -7.23 13.57
C ALA A 161 3.19 -8.49 14.28
N PRO A 162 3.06 -8.65 15.62
CA PRO A 162 3.31 -9.92 16.30
C PRO A 162 2.46 -11.09 15.78
N GLU A 163 1.17 -10.87 15.54
CA GLU A 163 0.28 -11.88 14.97
C GLU A 163 0.72 -12.28 13.55
N MET A 164 1.09 -11.29 12.73
CA MET A 164 1.65 -11.52 11.39
C MET A 164 2.92 -12.36 11.44
N LEU A 165 3.82 -12.07 12.39
CA LEU A 165 5.05 -12.83 12.60
C LEU A 165 4.77 -14.28 12.99
N ALA A 166 3.83 -14.52 13.91
CA ALA A 166 3.44 -15.86 14.33
C ALA A 166 2.94 -16.70 13.14
N ARG A 167 2.09 -16.11 12.29
CA ARG A 167 1.58 -16.75 11.06
C ARG A 167 2.69 -17.02 10.04
N CYS A 168 3.57 -16.04 9.82
CA CYS A 168 4.71 -16.22 8.92
C CYS A 168 5.66 -17.33 9.39
N ARG A 169 5.87 -17.47 10.72
CA ARG A 169 6.67 -18.57 11.27
C ARG A 169 5.99 -19.92 11.12
N ALA A 170 4.69 -20.00 11.38
CA ALA A 170 3.91 -21.22 11.20
C ALA A 170 3.97 -21.73 9.75
N ASP A 171 4.01 -20.81 8.79
CA ASP A 171 4.04 -21.10 7.36
C ASP A 171 5.46 -21.19 6.79
N GLU A 172 6.50 -21.13 7.63
CA GLU A 172 7.92 -21.16 7.26
C GLU A 172 8.29 -20.12 6.18
N ILE A 173 7.74 -18.91 6.30
CA ILE A 173 7.97 -17.81 5.37
C ILE A 173 9.38 -17.25 5.54
N ASP A 174 10.13 -17.17 4.45
CA ASP A 174 11.48 -16.59 4.41
C ASP A 174 11.46 -15.09 4.09
N ALA A 175 10.50 -14.69 3.24
CA ALA A 175 10.34 -13.30 2.85
C ALA A 175 8.90 -12.87 2.58
N VAL A 176 8.63 -11.58 2.76
CA VAL A 176 7.29 -10.99 2.61
C VAL A 176 7.31 -9.82 1.64
N VAL A 177 6.39 -9.84 0.68
CA VAL A 177 6.04 -8.70 -0.16
C VAL A 177 4.82 -7.99 0.44
N LEU A 178 4.95 -6.72 0.80
CA LEU A 178 3.86 -5.95 1.39
C LEU A 178 3.28 -4.94 0.40
N VAL A 179 1.95 -4.96 0.22
CA VAL A 179 1.23 -4.18 -0.79
C VAL A 179 0.15 -3.30 -0.11
N PRO A 180 0.47 -2.04 0.21
CA PRO A 180 -0.45 -1.05 0.75
C PRO A 180 -1.19 -0.27 -0.35
N ASN A 181 -2.41 0.22 -0.06
CA ASN A 181 -3.27 0.83 -1.09
C ASN A 181 -3.73 2.27 -0.79
N CYS A 182 -3.40 2.82 0.37
CA CYS A 182 -3.81 4.14 0.85
C CYS A 182 -2.73 4.78 1.73
N PRO A 183 -2.81 6.07 2.13
CA PRO A 183 -1.73 6.71 2.89
C PRO A 183 -1.43 5.99 4.22
N VAL A 184 -2.45 5.72 5.03
CA VAL A 184 -2.30 5.00 6.30
C VAL A 184 -1.85 3.55 6.09
N CYS A 185 -2.28 2.93 5.00
CA CYS A 185 -1.89 1.57 4.63
C CYS A 185 -0.36 1.46 4.48
N HIS A 186 0.28 2.47 3.87
CA HIS A 186 1.74 2.51 3.70
C HIS A 186 2.46 2.56 5.04
N GLN A 187 1.95 3.35 6.00
CA GLN A 187 2.49 3.34 7.36
C GLN A 187 2.28 1.99 8.05
N THR A 188 1.06 1.42 7.99
CA THR A 188 0.76 0.12 8.61
C THR A 188 1.73 -0.96 8.12
N VAL A 189 1.89 -1.13 6.80
CA VAL A 189 2.78 -2.17 6.29
C VAL A 189 4.25 -1.85 6.56
N SER A 190 4.65 -0.58 6.64
CA SER A 190 6.03 -0.22 7.03
C SER A 190 6.32 -0.64 8.47
N LEU A 191 5.36 -0.47 9.39
CA LEU A 191 5.50 -0.93 10.78
C LEU A 191 5.55 -2.47 10.87
N VAL A 192 4.72 -3.16 10.10
CA VAL A 192 4.76 -4.64 10.00
C VAL A 192 6.10 -5.11 9.42
N ALA A 193 6.56 -4.51 8.33
CA ALA A 193 7.84 -4.82 7.69
C ALA A 193 9.02 -4.72 8.66
N ARG A 194 9.07 -3.61 9.43
CA ARG A 194 10.08 -3.43 10.48
C ARG A 194 10.05 -4.54 11.52
N HIS A 195 8.85 -4.88 12.00
CA HIS A 195 8.71 -5.93 13.02
C HIS A 195 9.17 -7.29 12.48
N LEU A 196 8.80 -7.64 11.25
CA LEU A 196 9.22 -8.88 10.61
C LEU A 196 10.74 -8.96 10.40
N GLU A 197 11.37 -7.88 9.92
CA GLU A 197 12.84 -7.87 9.72
C GLU A 197 13.61 -7.90 11.04
N ALA A 198 13.13 -7.22 12.08
CA ALA A 198 13.71 -7.33 13.42
C ALA A 198 13.65 -8.76 13.98
N ASN A 199 12.75 -9.60 13.45
CA ASN A 199 12.53 -10.98 13.86
C ASN A 199 12.98 -12.02 12.83
N GLY A 200 13.77 -11.60 11.85
CA GLY A 200 14.50 -12.51 10.96
C GLY A 200 13.78 -12.92 9.68
N ILE A 201 12.72 -12.23 9.28
CA ILE A 201 12.01 -12.44 8.01
C ILE A 201 12.27 -11.24 7.10
N ALA A 202 12.88 -11.42 5.94
CA ALA A 202 13.20 -10.32 5.03
C ALA A 202 11.92 -9.75 4.38
N THR A 203 11.88 -8.44 4.13
CA THR A 203 10.67 -7.80 3.58
C THR A 203 10.98 -6.82 2.47
N VAL A 204 9.98 -6.58 1.60
CA VAL A 204 9.96 -5.46 0.67
C VAL A 204 8.55 -4.87 0.62
N VAL A 205 8.44 -3.55 0.78
CA VAL A 205 7.19 -2.82 0.53
C VAL A 205 7.14 -2.46 -0.96
N MET A 206 6.04 -2.77 -1.64
CA MET A 206 5.72 -2.28 -2.99
C MET A 206 4.65 -1.22 -2.86
N GLY A 207 4.93 0.05 -3.12
CA GLY A 207 3.95 1.11 -2.82
C GLY A 207 4.19 2.44 -3.53
N CYS A 208 3.24 3.35 -3.38
CA CYS A 208 3.21 4.64 -4.06
C CYS A 208 3.39 5.87 -3.15
N ALA A 209 3.24 5.76 -1.83
CA ALA A 209 3.41 6.90 -0.93
C ALA A 209 4.85 7.01 -0.42
N LYS A 210 5.74 7.59 -1.24
CA LYS A 210 7.19 7.61 -0.98
C LYS A 210 7.55 8.21 0.38
N ASP A 211 7.08 9.43 0.61
CA ASP A 211 7.39 10.19 1.81
C ASP A 211 6.92 9.45 3.09
N ILE A 212 5.74 8.82 3.08
CA ILE A 212 5.23 8.05 4.22
C ILE A 212 6.11 6.83 4.53
N VAL A 213 6.50 6.05 3.51
CA VAL A 213 7.28 4.82 3.69
C VAL A 213 8.71 5.14 4.14
N GLU A 214 9.32 6.17 3.56
CA GLU A 214 10.65 6.63 3.94
C GLU A 214 10.67 7.23 5.35
N HIS A 215 9.63 7.97 5.73
CA HIS A 215 9.48 8.53 7.07
C HIS A 215 9.29 7.45 8.14
N ALA A 216 8.51 6.40 7.84
CA ALA A 216 8.39 5.24 8.71
C ALA A 216 9.66 4.36 8.73
N ALA A 217 10.66 4.67 7.89
CA ALA A 217 11.88 3.90 7.69
C ALA A 217 11.59 2.41 7.46
N ALA A 218 10.83 2.09 6.41
CA ALA A 218 10.73 0.70 5.96
C ALA A 218 12.13 0.14 5.61
N PRO A 219 12.40 -1.16 5.89
CA PRO A 219 13.70 -1.76 5.60
C PRO A 219 14.06 -1.71 4.11
N ARG A 220 13.11 -2.05 3.23
CA ARG A 220 13.25 -2.00 1.77
C ARG A 220 11.96 -1.52 1.15
N PHE A 221 12.07 -0.70 0.11
CA PHE A 221 10.92 -0.11 -0.55
C PHE A 221 11.13 -0.02 -2.07
N LEU A 222 10.22 -0.63 -2.82
CA LEU A 222 10.01 -0.33 -4.23
C LEU A 222 8.94 0.75 -4.34
N PHE A 223 9.35 1.94 -4.78
CA PHE A 223 8.48 3.07 -5.02
C PHE A 223 7.98 3.11 -6.48
N SER A 224 6.67 3.08 -6.68
CA SER A 224 6.03 3.40 -7.96
C SER A 224 5.30 4.73 -7.86
N ASP A 225 5.63 5.69 -8.72
CA ASP A 225 4.98 7.03 -8.70
C ASP A 225 3.62 7.00 -9.42
N PHE A 226 2.70 6.20 -8.87
CA PHE A 226 1.36 5.94 -9.39
C PHE A 226 0.28 6.44 -8.41
N PRO A 227 -0.97 6.63 -8.86
CA PRO A 227 -2.10 6.85 -7.97
C PRO A 227 -2.24 5.74 -6.92
N LEU A 228 -2.60 6.11 -5.69
CA LEU A 228 -2.84 5.16 -4.60
C LEU A 228 -3.93 4.17 -4.99
N GLY A 229 -3.65 2.89 -4.76
CA GLY A 229 -4.48 1.76 -5.20
C GLY A 229 -3.80 0.93 -6.29
N ASN A 230 -2.68 1.39 -6.86
CA ASN A 230 -1.98 0.72 -7.96
C ASN A 230 -0.53 0.32 -7.60
N SER A 231 -0.31 -0.10 -6.36
CA SER A 231 1.03 -0.37 -5.82
C SER A 231 1.78 -1.53 -6.50
N ALA A 232 1.05 -2.46 -7.12
CA ALA A 232 1.59 -3.64 -7.77
C ALA A 232 1.60 -3.57 -9.31
N GLY A 233 1.52 -2.37 -9.88
CA GLY A 233 1.58 -2.15 -11.33
C GLY A 233 0.33 -1.46 -11.87
N LYS A 234 0.33 -1.15 -13.16
CA LYS A 234 -0.82 -0.54 -13.84
C LYS A 234 -1.99 -1.54 -13.97
N PRO A 235 -3.24 -1.08 -13.88
CA PRO A 235 -4.40 -1.93 -14.09
C PRO A 235 -4.46 -2.40 -15.54
N HIS A 236 -4.81 -3.67 -15.74
CA HIS A 236 -4.95 -4.33 -17.05
C HIS A 236 -3.67 -4.31 -17.90
N ASP A 237 -2.52 -4.16 -17.26
CA ASP A 237 -1.20 -4.21 -17.89
C ASP A 237 -0.35 -5.31 -17.23
N PRO A 238 -0.45 -6.56 -17.73
CA PRO A 238 0.30 -7.69 -17.19
C PRO A 238 1.82 -7.48 -17.24
N ALA A 239 2.33 -6.71 -18.20
CA ALA A 239 3.76 -6.44 -18.32
C ALA A 239 4.23 -5.48 -17.21
N SER A 240 3.47 -4.41 -16.95
CA SER A 240 3.73 -3.53 -15.80
C SER A 240 3.67 -4.29 -14.48
N GLN A 241 2.69 -5.16 -14.29
CA GLN A 241 2.53 -5.95 -13.06
C GLN A 241 3.67 -6.96 -12.87
N ALA A 242 4.03 -7.68 -13.93
CA ALA A 242 5.15 -8.61 -13.91
C ALA A 242 6.49 -7.89 -13.62
N PHE A 243 6.72 -6.76 -14.29
CA PHE A 243 7.92 -5.94 -14.07
C PHE A 243 8.00 -5.42 -12.64
N THR A 244 6.90 -4.90 -12.11
CA THR A 244 6.86 -4.31 -10.77
C THR A 244 7.17 -5.35 -9.69
N LEU A 245 6.58 -6.55 -9.78
CA LEU A 245 6.87 -7.61 -8.81
C LEU A 245 8.31 -8.13 -8.94
N GLU A 246 8.82 -8.35 -10.16
CA GLU A 246 10.21 -8.78 -10.36
C GLU A 246 11.21 -7.74 -9.82
N LEU A 247 10.95 -6.44 -10.06
CA LEU A 247 11.79 -5.37 -9.52
C LEU A 247 11.75 -5.36 -7.98
N ALA A 248 10.59 -5.61 -7.36
CA ALA A 248 10.47 -5.69 -5.90
C ALA A 248 11.31 -6.84 -5.32
N LEU A 249 11.31 -7.99 -5.99
CA LEU A 249 12.14 -9.13 -5.60
C LEU A 249 13.64 -8.85 -5.78
N ARG A 250 14.03 -8.10 -6.81
CA ARG A 250 15.42 -7.62 -6.94
C ARG A 250 15.81 -6.68 -5.81
N VAL A 251 14.93 -5.76 -5.42
CA VAL A 251 15.15 -4.88 -4.26
C VAL A 251 15.34 -5.73 -3.00
N LEU A 252 14.49 -6.74 -2.78
CA LEU A 252 14.59 -7.67 -1.67
C LEU A 252 15.97 -8.36 -1.60
N GLU A 253 16.47 -8.88 -2.72
CA GLU A 253 17.76 -9.58 -2.79
C GLU A 253 18.99 -8.66 -2.69
N SER A 254 18.95 -7.50 -3.34
CA SER A 254 20.14 -6.71 -3.63
C SER A 254 20.33 -5.45 -2.78
N SER A 255 19.33 -5.09 -1.95
CA SER A 255 19.44 -3.91 -1.08
C SER A 255 20.70 -4.00 -0.20
N PRO A 256 21.57 -2.98 -0.20
CA PRO A 256 22.82 -3.03 0.55
C PRO A 256 22.63 -2.83 2.06
N ALA A 257 21.55 -2.14 2.47
CA ALA A 257 21.23 -1.82 3.85
C ALA A 257 19.72 -1.55 4.04
N GLY A 258 19.29 -1.39 5.30
CA GLY A 258 17.95 -0.92 5.62
C GLY A 258 17.72 0.52 5.14
N ARG A 259 16.45 0.90 4.94
CA ARG A 259 16.02 2.17 4.33
C ARG A 259 16.42 2.32 2.86
N THR A 260 16.64 1.21 2.15
CA THR A 260 16.84 1.24 0.70
C THR A 260 15.51 1.50 0.00
N THR A 261 15.42 2.63 -0.71
CA THR A 261 14.34 2.91 -1.66
C THR A 261 14.87 2.78 -3.09
N VAL A 262 14.16 2.02 -3.91
CA VAL A 262 14.37 2.01 -5.36
C VAL A 262 13.14 2.57 -6.03
N GLN A 263 13.33 3.53 -6.93
CA GLN A 263 12.26 4.10 -7.74
C GLN A 263 12.06 3.24 -8.99
N SER A 264 10.82 2.83 -9.23
CA SER A 264 10.40 2.18 -10.46
C SER A 264 10.57 3.14 -11.64
N PRO A 265 11.11 2.68 -12.79
CA PRO A 265 11.19 3.50 -13.99
C PRO A 265 9.85 3.60 -14.73
N LEU A 266 8.83 2.82 -14.35
CA LEU A 266 7.52 2.90 -14.98
C LEU A 266 6.84 4.22 -14.60
N GLN A 267 6.33 4.94 -15.59
CA GLN A 267 5.54 6.16 -15.41
C GLN A 267 4.06 5.81 -15.48
N TRP A 268 3.21 6.45 -14.68
CA TRP A 268 1.75 6.22 -14.71
C TRP A 268 1.17 6.57 -16.09
N SER A 269 1.45 7.79 -16.53
CA SER A 269 1.06 8.40 -17.80
C SER A 269 1.99 9.58 -18.09
N ASP A 270 2.00 10.07 -19.32
CA ASP A 270 2.72 11.30 -19.71
C ASP A 270 2.15 12.54 -19.00
N ASP A 271 0.86 12.51 -18.66
CA ASP A 271 0.19 13.53 -17.85
C ASP A 271 0.30 13.22 -16.36
N HIS A 272 0.87 14.15 -15.58
CA HIS A 272 1.03 14.05 -14.13
C HIS A 272 -0.12 14.71 -13.33
N GLY A 273 -1.18 15.16 -14.00
CA GLY A 273 -2.33 15.86 -13.41
C GLY A 273 -2.98 15.14 -12.23
N TRP A 274 -2.92 13.80 -12.20
CA TRP A 274 -3.44 13.00 -11.08
C TRP A 274 -2.86 13.41 -9.71
N LYS A 275 -1.59 13.84 -9.67
CA LYS A 275 -0.92 14.31 -8.44
C LYS A 275 -1.54 15.61 -7.93
N ARG A 276 -1.86 16.52 -8.86
CA ARG A 276 -2.54 17.78 -8.55
C ARG A 276 -3.92 17.50 -8.01
N ASP A 277 -4.63 16.52 -8.55
CA ASP A 277 -6.03 16.27 -8.23
C ASP A 277 -6.24 15.52 -6.90
N TYR A 278 -5.27 14.70 -6.48
CA TYR A 278 -5.37 13.91 -5.25
C TYR A 278 -5.54 14.79 -3.99
N SER A 279 -6.71 14.71 -3.35
CA SER A 279 -7.04 15.36 -2.07
C SER A 279 -6.58 16.83 -2.01
N ASN A 280 -6.74 17.59 -3.08
CA ASN A 280 -6.22 18.95 -3.15
C ASN A 280 -7.26 19.98 -2.71
N PRO A 281 -7.11 20.62 -1.53
CA PRO A 281 -8.08 21.60 -1.06
C PRO A 281 -8.16 22.84 -1.97
N ALA A 282 -7.10 23.18 -2.71
CA ALA A 282 -7.10 24.33 -3.61
C ALA A 282 -8.04 24.17 -4.82
N LEU A 283 -8.51 22.95 -5.09
CA LEU A 283 -9.45 22.64 -6.18
C LEU A 283 -10.89 22.47 -5.69
N LEU A 284 -11.16 22.68 -4.39
CA LEU A 284 -12.47 22.41 -3.79
C LEU A 284 -13.14 23.72 -3.36
N ALA A 285 -14.39 23.90 -3.77
CA ALA A 285 -15.24 24.98 -3.28
C ALA A 285 -15.62 24.77 -1.80
N PRO A 286 -15.94 25.83 -1.04
CA PRO A 286 -16.33 25.71 0.37
C PRO A 286 -17.48 24.73 0.64
N GLU A 287 -18.47 24.69 -0.25
CA GLU A 287 -19.62 23.78 -0.15
C GLU A 287 -19.19 22.31 -0.30
N GLU A 288 -18.23 22.05 -1.19
CA GLU A 288 -17.66 20.73 -1.41
C GLU A 288 -16.81 20.28 -0.22
N LEU A 289 -16.04 21.18 0.40
CA LEU A 289 -15.30 20.89 1.64
C LEU A 289 -16.25 20.49 2.78
N ALA A 290 -17.35 21.22 2.95
CA ALA A 290 -18.37 20.91 3.96
C ALA A 290 -19.04 19.55 3.70
N ARG A 291 -19.37 19.24 2.43
CA ARG A 291 -19.93 17.93 2.04
C ARG A 291 -18.96 16.79 2.38
N ARG A 292 -17.69 16.93 2.00
CA ARG A 292 -16.66 15.90 2.29
C ARG A 292 -16.42 15.70 3.77
N ARG A 293 -16.53 16.75 4.59
CA ARG A 293 -16.50 16.63 6.05
C ARG A 293 -17.65 15.76 6.55
N ALA A 294 -18.88 16.05 6.14
CA ALA A 294 -20.07 15.30 6.55
C ALA A 294 -19.98 13.82 6.13
N GLU A 295 -19.57 13.55 4.89
CA GLU A 295 -19.37 12.20 4.37
C GLU A 295 -18.30 11.43 5.19
N PHE A 296 -17.17 12.06 5.50
CA PHE A 296 -16.11 11.41 6.28
C PHE A 296 -16.53 11.11 7.72
N ASP A 297 -17.25 12.03 8.37
CA ASP A 297 -17.76 11.82 9.74
C ASP A 297 -18.77 10.67 9.80
N ALA A 298 -19.68 10.57 8.83
CA ALA A 298 -20.62 9.46 8.72
C ALA A 298 -19.88 8.11 8.61
N GLN A 299 -18.86 8.05 7.74
CA GLN A 299 -18.06 6.85 7.53
C GLN A 299 -17.19 6.48 8.75
N LYS A 300 -16.72 7.48 9.51
CA LYS A 300 -16.00 7.29 10.77
C LYS A 300 -16.93 6.71 11.85
N ALA A 301 -18.18 7.15 11.92
CA ALA A 301 -19.18 6.63 12.85
C ALA A 301 -19.49 5.15 12.56
N ILE A 302 -19.71 4.79 11.30
CA ILE A 302 -19.94 3.39 10.88
C ILE A 302 -18.76 2.51 11.28
N ALA A 303 -17.53 2.93 10.94
CA ALA A 303 -16.33 2.17 11.26
C ALA A 303 -16.14 2.01 12.78
N ARG A 304 -16.42 3.05 13.57
CA ARG A 304 -16.32 3.00 15.03
C ARG A 304 -17.29 1.98 15.62
N GLY A 305 -18.56 1.99 15.20
CA GLY A 305 -19.57 1.06 15.70
C GLY A 305 -19.21 -0.40 15.41
N LEU A 306 -18.66 -0.70 14.22
CA LEU A 306 -18.18 -2.05 13.90
C LEU A 306 -17.05 -2.52 14.79
N ARG A 307 -16.10 -1.64 15.10
CA ARG A 307 -14.96 -1.97 15.96
C ARG A 307 -15.41 -2.25 17.40
N GLU A 308 -16.37 -1.47 17.91
CA GLU A 308 -16.92 -1.66 19.26
C GLU A 308 -17.72 -2.98 19.37
N ASN A 309 -18.34 -3.44 18.28
CA ASN A 309 -19.06 -4.72 18.25
C ASN A 309 -18.16 -5.97 18.07
N GLN A 310 -16.88 -5.79 17.72
CA GLN A 310 -15.90 -6.87 17.53
C GLN A 310 -14.89 -6.99 18.69
N ALA A 311 -14.90 -6.04 19.63
CA ALA A 311 -14.05 -6.02 20.82
C ALA A 311 -14.73 -6.73 21.99
#